data_AF-A0A530QZV9-F1
#
_entry.id   AF-A0A530QZV9-F1
#
_cell.length_a   1.000
_cell.length_b   1.000
_cell.length_c   1.000
_cell.angle_alpha   90.00
_cell.angle_beta   90.00
_cell.angle_gamma   90.00
#
_symmetry.space_group_name_H-M   'P 1'
#
loop_
_entity.id
_entity.type
_entity.pdbx_description
1 polymer ?
#
loop_
_entity_poly.entity_id
_entity_poly.type
_entity_poly.pdbx_seq_one_letter_code
_entity_poly.pdbx_strand_id
1 'polypeptide(L)' 'MEQNSIMLVHPDDQSRRTAEIMRRFNDVFQNHDPSALPGLVAEDCVIENTIPA' A
#
# COMPACT_ATOMS: atom_id res chain seq x y z
N MET A 1 -3.89 14.81 12.97
CA MET A 1 -2.59 14.12 13.01
C MET A 1 -2.17 13.96 11.57
N GLU A 2 -1.28 14.80 11.07
CA GLU A 2 -0.83 14.75 9.68
C GLU A 2 0.41 13.85 9.63
N GLN A 3 0.19 12.58 9.31
CA GLN A 3 1.28 11.64 9.10
C GLN A 3 1.96 12.03 7.79
N ASN A 4 2.99 12.87 7.89
CA ASN A 4 3.88 13.21 6.79
C ASN A 4 4.79 12.00 6.53
N SER A 5 4.21 10.93 5.98
CA SER A 5 4.94 9.73 5.57
C SER A 5 5.80 10.07 4.36
N ILE A 6 7.04 10.46 4.63
CA ILE A 6 8.08 10.60 3.60
C ILE A 6 8.42 9.18 3.16
N MET A 7 7.72 8.70 2.13
CA MET A 7 8.08 7.46 1.45
C MET A 7 9.36 7.75 0.67
N LEU A 8 10.45 7.06 1.00
CA LEU A 8 11.71 7.17 0.26
C LEU A 8 11.55 6.45 -1.08
N VAL A 9 11.56 7.21 -2.17
CA VAL A 9 11.33 6.69 -3.53
C VAL A 9 12.64 6.80 -4.31
N HIS A 10 13.08 5.68 -4.88
CA HIS A 10 14.21 5.68 -5.83
C HIS A 10 13.79 6.44 -7.12
N PRO A 11 14.67 7.23 -7.75
CA PRO A 11 14.29 8.12 -8.87
C PRO A 11 14.11 7.37 -10.20
N ASP A 12 13.17 6.44 -10.25
CA ASP A 12 12.73 5.73 -11.45
C ASP A 12 11.19 5.74 -11.54
N ASP A 13 10.66 5.63 -12.77
CA ASP A 13 9.23 5.67 -13.03
C ASP A 13 8.46 4.55 -12.32
N GLN A 14 9.01 3.33 -12.32
CA GLN A 14 8.39 2.19 -11.64
C GLN A 14 8.34 2.43 -10.13
N SER A 15 9.42 2.97 -9.56
CA SER A 15 9.47 3.28 -8.12
C SER A 15 8.41 4.31 -7.70
N ARG A 16 8.15 5.31 -8.54
CA ARG A 16 7.07 6.30 -8.30
C ARG A 16 5.69 5.63 -8.32
N ARG A 17 5.41 4.78 -9.30
CA ARG A 17 4.14 4.03 -9.39
C ARG A 17 3.95 3.10 -8.20
N THR A 18 5.01 2.38 -7.80
CA THR A 18 4.98 1.52 -6.62
C THR A 18 4.68 2.33 -5.36
N ALA A 19 5.30 3.49 -5.19
CA ALA A 19 5.04 4.36 -4.04
C ALA A 19 3.57 4.82 -3.98
N GLU A 20 2.95 5.13 -5.12
CA GLU A 20 1.53 5.48 -5.18
C GLU A 20 0.62 4.31 -4.78
N ILE A 21 0.93 3.09 -5.24
CA ILE A 21 0.21 1.87 -4.87
C ILE A 21 0.34 1.62 -3.35
N MET A 22 1.57 1.70 -2.81
CA MET A 22 1.82 1.54 -1.38
C MET A 22 1.10 2.59 -0.54
N ARG A 23 1.03 3.85 -1.00
CA ARG A 23 0.30 4.92 -0.31
C ARG A 23 -1.18 4.56 -0.18
N ARG A 24 -1.81 4.14 -1.28
CA ARG A 24 -3.23 3.74 -1.32
C ARG A 24 -3.51 2.48 -0.51
N PHE A 25 -2.59 1.51 -0.56
CA PHE A 25 -2.69 0.30 0.25
C PHE A 25 -2.62 0.63 1.74
N ASN A 26 -1.70 1.49 2.17
CA ASN A 26 -1.58 1.90 3.56
C ASN A 26 -2.80 2.70 4.05
N ASP A 27 -3.40 3.52 3.18
CA ASP A 27 -4.58 4.33 3.47
C ASP A 27 -5.76 3.48 3.96
N VAL A 28 -5.94 2.28 3.39
CA VAL A 28 -6.95 1.29 3.83
C VAL A 28 -6.86 1.03 5.34
N PHE A 29 -5.65 0.86 5.86
CA PHE A 29 -5.43 0.54 7.26
C PHE A 29 -5.50 1.79 8.15
N GLN A 30 -4.96 2.91 7.69
CA GLN A 30 -5.00 4.16 8.45
C GLN A 30 -6.45 4.66 8.62
N ASN A 31 -7.24 4.59 7.56
CA ASN A 31 -8.63 5.05 7.55
C ASN A 31 -9.62 3.96 7.96
N HIS A 32 -9.17 2.73 8.18
CA HIS A 32 -10.00 1.57 8.48
C HIS A 32 -11.09 1.33 7.41
N ASP A 33 -10.76 1.62 6.15
CA ASP A 33 -11.66 1.47 4.98
C ASP A 33 -11.08 0.46 3.97
N PRO A 34 -11.62 -0.76 3.88
CA PRO A 34 -11.11 -1.80 2.98
C PRO A 34 -11.53 -1.60 1.51
N SER A 35 -12.30 -0.58 1.18
CA SER A 35 -12.94 -0.42 -0.13
C SER A 35 -11.96 -0.34 -1.30
N ALA A 36 -10.73 0.11 -1.06
CA ALA A 36 -9.69 0.21 -2.09
C ALA A 36 -8.94 -1.11 -2.37
N LEU A 37 -9.02 -2.12 -1.48
CA LEU A 37 -8.24 -3.37 -1.61
C LEU A 37 -8.51 -4.16 -2.90
N PRO A 38 -9.77 -4.34 -3.37
CA PRO A 38 -10.04 -5.12 -4.58
C PRO A 38 -9.37 -4.57 -5.84
N GLY A 39 -9.04 -3.28 -5.88
CA GLY A 39 -8.34 -2.65 -7.01
C GLY A 39 -6.82 -2.57 -6.85
N LEU A 40 -6.29 -3.03 -5.70
CA LEU A 40 -4.85 -2.98 -5.38
C LEU A 40 -4.21 -4.37 -5.29
N VAL A 41 -5.02 -5.40 -5.07
CA VAL A 41 -4.58 -6.80 -4.93
C VAL A 41 -4.94 -7.55 -6.21
N ALA A 42 -3.92 -8.12 -6.87
CA ALA A 42 -4.14 -8.93 -8.07
C ALA A 42 -4.87 -10.25 -7.74
N GLU A 43 -5.53 -10.86 -8.72
CA GLU A 43 -6.26 -12.13 -8.57
C GLU A 43 -5.36 -13.26 -8.02
N ASP A 44 -4.09 -13.29 -8.43
CA ASP A 44 -3.08 -14.29 -8.02
C ASP A 44 -2.14 -13.76 -6.92
N CYS A 45 -2.53 -12.71 -6.19
CA CYS A 45 -1.69 -12.15 -5.13
C CYS A 45 -1.61 -13.09 -3.93
N VAL A 46 -0.38 -13.38 -3.48
CA VAL A 46 -0.11 -14.20 -2.30
C VAL A 46 0.29 -13.31 -1.12
N ILE A 47 -0.36 -13.50 0.03
CA ILE A 47 0.02 -12.87 1.30
C ILE A 47 0.57 -13.96 2.22
N GLU A 48 1.87 -13.93 2.48
CA GLU A 48 2.51 -14.79 3.46
C GLU A 48 2.46 -14.12 4.84
N ASN A 49 1.60 -14.64 5.71
CA ASN A 49 1.42 -14.06 7.04
C ASN A 49 2.58 -14.42 7.97
N THR A 50 3.09 -13.46 8.74
CA THR A 50 4.32 -13.65 9.54
C THR A 50 4.09 -14.05 11.00
N ILE A 51 2.89 -13.85 11.59
CA ILE A 51 2.44 -14.25 12.96
C ILE A 51 0.91 -13.96 13.11
N PRO A 52 0.16 -14.45 14.14
CA PRO A 52 -1.32 -14.43 14.07
C PRO A 52 -1.93 -13.02 14.01
N ALA A 53 -3.04 -12.94 13.29
CA ALA A 53 -3.84 -11.76 12.99
C ALA A 53 -4.50 -11.12 14.22
#